data_AF-C9RA37-F1
#
_entry.id   AF-C9RA37-F1
#
_cell.length_a   1.000
_cell.length_b   1.000
_cell.length_c   1.000
_cell.angle_alpha   90.00
_cell.angle_beta   90.00
_cell.angle_gamma   90.00
#
_symmetry.space_group_name_H-M   'P 1'
#
loop_
_entity.id
_entity.type
_entity.pdbx_description
1 polymer ?
#
loop_
_entity_poly.entity_id
_entity_poly.type
_entity_poly.pdbx_seq_one_letter_code
_entity_poly.pdbx_strand_id
1 'polypeptide(L)'
;MPVGQCPRCGAVYAYDATGRNLGAAFVDALVFACNLDWDLAWSLLPDEDYRQEIVEGYHLEGHFVVPEGVWQGRRVKGALFFVRLAEDLQEVARESLKQRLKNARPVKALGSEKETLPPPMPLSKQEVERLIAEYRLEPIIAAAQQDKKVTRYLQRLLCAGEELTRLRAAEALGRTLARLLESQPAVAVAVFQGFFNHFNDSSASPWGCIDAIGETTARAPDTFARYLPRLFPLLEDSSLQEAVLRALTRVAEAKPELLRKLAPRLPQLLQSPRPAVRGYAARLVGMLGVKEAVSYLQSLTQDQEEVFFYREGDFLRKKVGELAAEALTQLRSF
;
A
#
# COMPACT_ATOMS: atom_id res chain seq x y z
N MET A 1 -15.05 -11.62 -0.46
CA MET A 1 -16.14 -12.43 0.16
C MET A 1 -17.14 -12.82 -0.92
N PRO A 2 -18.07 -13.78 -0.74
CA PRO A 2 -19.11 -13.96 -1.74
C PRO A 2 -20.00 -12.71 -1.76
N VAL A 3 -20.14 -12.13 -2.95
CA VAL A 3 -20.96 -10.96 -3.23
C VAL A 3 -22.07 -11.31 -4.21
N GLY A 4 -23.22 -10.66 -4.08
CA GLY A 4 -24.36 -10.85 -4.97
C GLY A 4 -25.19 -9.60 -5.10
N GLN A 5 -26.12 -9.58 -6.05
CA GLN A 5 -27.03 -8.46 -6.28
C GLN A 5 -28.48 -8.95 -6.28
N CYS A 6 -29.35 -8.23 -5.59
CA CYS A 6 -30.78 -8.45 -5.63
C CYS A 6 -31.32 -8.04 -7.02
N PRO A 7 -31.90 -8.98 -7.79
CA PRO A 7 -32.37 -8.69 -9.16
C PRO A 7 -33.59 -7.75 -9.19
N ARG A 8 -34.28 -7.58 -8.05
CA ARG A 8 -35.49 -6.75 -7.95
C ARG A 8 -35.19 -5.28 -7.63
N CYS A 9 -34.28 -5.01 -6.69
CA CYS A 9 -34.04 -3.65 -6.19
C CYS A 9 -32.60 -3.15 -6.39
N GLY A 10 -31.73 -3.97 -6.98
CA GLY A 10 -30.35 -3.61 -7.29
C GLY A 10 -29.40 -3.57 -6.09
N ALA A 11 -29.89 -3.80 -4.86
CA ALA A 11 -29.06 -3.86 -3.67
C ALA A 11 -28.00 -4.97 -3.79
N VAL A 12 -26.75 -4.61 -3.52
CA VAL A 12 -25.63 -5.53 -3.48
C VAL A 12 -25.44 -6.00 -2.05
N TYR A 13 -25.04 -7.25 -1.87
CA TYR A 13 -24.73 -7.80 -0.56
C TYR A 13 -23.41 -8.56 -0.55
N ALA A 14 -22.73 -8.54 0.59
CA ALA A 14 -21.53 -9.32 0.87
C ALA A 14 -21.74 -10.14 2.15
N TYR A 15 -21.28 -11.39 2.15
CA TYR A 15 -21.39 -12.27 3.31
C TYR A 15 -20.06 -12.41 4.06
N ASP A 16 -20.05 -12.09 5.36
CA ASP A 16 -18.95 -12.42 6.27
C ASP A 16 -19.34 -13.60 7.16
N ALA A 17 -18.62 -14.72 7.03
CA ALA A 17 -18.89 -15.93 7.80
C ALA A 17 -18.64 -15.77 9.31
N THR A 18 -17.86 -14.76 9.71
CA THR A 18 -17.43 -14.58 11.10
C THR A 18 -18.22 -13.54 11.87
N GLY A 19 -18.98 -12.67 11.19
CA GLY A 19 -19.65 -11.50 11.76
C GLY A 19 -18.70 -10.44 12.31
N ARG A 20 -17.40 -10.52 11.99
CA ARG A 20 -16.34 -9.68 12.56
C ARG A 20 -15.60 -8.85 11.51
N ASN A 21 -15.73 -9.19 10.22
CA ASN A 21 -15.07 -8.46 9.13
C ASN A 21 -16.04 -7.59 8.34
N LEU A 22 -17.02 -6.96 9.02
CA LEU A 22 -18.08 -6.19 8.38
C LEU A 22 -17.55 -5.02 7.53
N GLY A 23 -16.43 -4.41 7.93
CA GLY A 23 -15.79 -3.36 7.12
C GLY A 23 -15.28 -3.86 5.75
N ALA A 24 -14.76 -5.09 5.68
CA ALA A 24 -14.34 -5.66 4.40
C ALA A 24 -15.54 -6.15 3.56
N ALA A 25 -16.61 -6.63 4.22
CA ALA A 25 -17.87 -6.95 3.55
C ALA A 25 -18.51 -5.69 2.95
N PHE A 26 -18.48 -4.56 3.67
CA PHE A 26 -18.93 -3.26 3.18
C PHE A 26 -18.18 -2.83 1.92
N VAL A 27 -16.84 -2.85 1.94
CA VAL A 27 -16.02 -2.45 0.79
C VAL A 27 -16.30 -3.35 -0.42
N ASP A 28 -16.34 -4.67 -0.22
CA ASP A 28 -16.65 -5.63 -1.28
C ASP A 28 -18.04 -5.34 -1.90
N ALA A 29 -19.05 -5.01 -1.07
CA ALA A 29 -20.40 -4.69 -1.54
C ALA A 29 -20.47 -3.33 -2.25
N LEU A 30 -19.87 -2.28 -1.72
CA LEU A 30 -19.91 -0.92 -2.28
C LEU A 30 -19.20 -0.86 -3.64
N VAL A 31 -18.03 -1.46 -3.73
CA VAL A 31 -17.24 -1.49 -4.96
C VAL A 31 -17.92 -2.33 -6.03
N PHE A 32 -18.52 -3.47 -5.65
CA PHE A 32 -19.32 -4.26 -6.58
C PHE A 32 -20.56 -3.50 -7.06
N ALA A 33 -21.21 -2.73 -6.18
CA ALA A 33 -22.32 -1.85 -6.55
C ALA A 33 -21.90 -0.75 -7.54
N CYS A 34 -20.67 -0.23 -7.39
CA CYS A 34 -20.05 0.71 -8.32
C CYS A 34 -19.40 0.03 -9.53
N ASN A 35 -19.74 -1.23 -9.82
CA ASN A 35 -19.22 -2.00 -10.95
C ASN A 35 -17.68 -2.05 -11.01
N LEU A 36 -17.08 -2.30 -9.84
CA LEU A 36 -15.62 -2.33 -9.64
C LEU A 36 -14.93 -0.99 -9.96
N ASP A 37 -15.70 0.09 -10.07
CA ASP A 37 -15.18 1.44 -10.13
C ASP A 37 -14.89 1.94 -8.71
N TRP A 38 -13.63 1.79 -8.32
CA TRP A 38 -13.15 2.15 -7.00
C TRP A 38 -13.16 3.67 -6.78
N ASP A 39 -12.89 4.46 -7.82
CA ASP A 39 -12.85 5.92 -7.68
C ASP A 39 -14.27 6.45 -7.43
N LEU A 40 -15.26 5.91 -8.16
CA LEU A 40 -16.67 6.18 -7.89
C LEU A 40 -17.07 5.70 -6.48
N ALA A 41 -16.76 4.45 -6.12
CA ALA A 41 -17.14 3.89 -4.82
C ALA A 41 -16.65 4.74 -3.63
N TRP A 42 -15.44 5.30 -3.73
CA TRP A 42 -14.86 6.13 -2.68
C TRP A 42 -15.24 7.62 -2.77
N SER A 43 -15.86 8.05 -3.86
CA SER A 43 -16.44 9.39 -3.94
C SER A 43 -17.86 9.45 -3.37
N LEU A 44 -18.50 8.31 -3.13
CA LEU A 44 -19.88 8.25 -2.65
C LEU A 44 -19.98 8.51 -1.14
N LEU A 45 -21.01 9.24 -0.73
CA LEU A 45 -21.34 9.56 0.65
C LEU A 45 -22.47 8.65 1.18
N PRO A 46 -22.35 8.13 2.41
CA PRO A 46 -23.41 7.35 3.05
C PRO A 46 -24.66 8.21 3.27
N ASP A 47 -25.83 7.59 3.15
CA ASP A 47 -27.17 8.17 3.30
C ASP A 47 -27.56 9.24 2.27
N GLU A 48 -26.61 9.70 1.44
CA GLU A 48 -26.83 10.56 0.29
C GLU A 48 -26.78 9.74 -1.02
N ASP A 49 -25.65 9.09 -1.29
CA ASP A 49 -25.40 8.36 -2.54
C ASP A 49 -25.70 6.87 -2.45
N TYR A 50 -25.67 6.31 -1.23
CA TYR A 50 -26.00 4.92 -0.98
C TYR A 50 -26.54 4.71 0.43
N ARG A 51 -27.37 3.69 0.58
CA ARG A 51 -27.81 3.17 1.89
C ARG A 51 -27.10 1.88 2.20
N GLN A 52 -26.85 1.65 3.48
CA GLN A 52 -26.23 0.43 3.99
C GLN A 52 -27.07 -0.18 5.11
N GLU A 53 -27.12 -1.51 5.15
CA GLU A 53 -27.82 -2.25 6.20
C GLU A 53 -27.09 -3.54 6.52
N ILE A 54 -27.18 -4.00 7.78
CA ILE A 54 -26.51 -5.21 8.24
C ILE A 54 -27.55 -6.19 8.77
N VAL A 55 -27.47 -7.43 8.29
CA VAL A 55 -28.27 -8.55 8.78
C VAL A 55 -27.34 -9.53 9.47
N GLU A 56 -27.31 -9.49 10.80
CA GLU A 56 -26.55 -10.41 11.64
C GLU A 56 -27.29 -11.75 11.83
N GLY A 57 -26.56 -12.78 12.27
CA GLY A 57 -27.15 -14.10 12.55
C GLY A 57 -27.59 -14.86 11.30
N TYR A 58 -27.04 -14.55 10.13
CA TYR A 58 -27.38 -15.22 8.88
C TYR A 58 -26.69 -16.60 8.76
N HIS A 59 -27.51 -17.64 8.56
CA HIS A 59 -27.06 -19.00 8.35
C HIS A 59 -26.90 -19.29 6.85
N LEU A 60 -25.65 -19.46 6.39
CA LEU A 60 -25.35 -19.56 4.95
C LEU A 60 -26.00 -20.77 4.28
N GLU A 61 -25.83 -21.98 4.84
CA GLU A 61 -26.29 -23.23 4.23
C GLU A 61 -27.83 -23.36 4.25
N GLY A 62 -28.46 -22.69 5.22
CA GLY A 62 -29.90 -22.77 5.46
C GLY A 62 -30.68 -21.61 4.85
N HIS A 63 -29.99 -20.54 4.45
CA HIS A 63 -30.59 -19.32 3.89
C HIS A 63 -31.67 -18.69 4.78
N PHE A 64 -31.45 -18.61 6.09
CA PHE A 64 -32.34 -17.93 7.04
C PHE A 64 -31.55 -17.12 8.09
N VAL A 65 -32.23 -16.18 8.73
CA VAL A 65 -31.69 -15.35 9.82
C VAL A 65 -32.08 -15.97 11.16
N VAL A 66 -31.15 -16.00 12.10
CA VAL A 66 -31.31 -16.54 13.46
C VAL A 66 -31.19 -15.40 14.46
N PRO A 67 -32.32 -14.78 14.90
CA PRO A 67 -32.30 -13.62 15.78
C PRO A 67 -31.59 -13.88 17.12
N GLU A 68 -31.73 -15.09 17.65
CA GLU A 68 -31.13 -15.51 18.93
C GLU A 68 -29.63 -15.84 18.80
N GLY A 69 -29.08 -15.86 17.58
CA GLY A 69 -27.68 -16.13 17.30
C GLY A 69 -27.23 -17.57 17.56
N VAL A 70 -28.14 -18.49 17.91
CA VAL A 70 -27.86 -19.91 18.14
C VAL A 70 -28.88 -20.76 17.39
N TRP A 71 -28.39 -21.74 16.63
CA TRP A 71 -29.22 -22.68 15.88
C TRP A 71 -28.67 -24.10 16.05
N GLN A 72 -29.52 -25.04 16.49
CA GLN A 72 -29.14 -26.43 16.79
C GLN A 72 -27.90 -26.55 17.70
N GLY A 73 -27.82 -25.72 18.74
CA GLY A 73 -26.70 -25.71 19.69
C GLY A 73 -25.39 -25.11 19.16
N ARG A 74 -25.36 -24.61 17.91
CA ARG A 74 -24.20 -23.93 17.32
C ARG A 74 -24.47 -22.43 17.20
N ARG A 75 -23.47 -21.61 17.52
CA ARG A 75 -23.57 -20.16 17.41
C ARG A 75 -23.47 -19.73 15.94
N VAL A 76 -24.49 -19.07 15.43
CA VAL A 76 -24.52 -18.49 14.09
C VAL A 76 -23.95 -17.09 14.18
N LYS A 77 -22.79 -16.89 13.56
CA LYS A 77 -22.06 -15.61 13.57
C LYS A 77 -22.05 -14.93 12.20
N GLY A 78 -22.57 -15.58 11.17
CA GLY A 78 -22.57 -15.03 9.81
C GLY A 78 -23.37 -13.74 9.75
N ALA A 79 -22.92 -12.81 8.91
CA ALA A 79 -23.61 -11.56 8.67
C ALA A 79 -23.64 -11.23 7.17
N LEU A 80 -24.75 -10.66 6.71
CA LEU A 80 -24.86 -10.06 5.39
C LEU A 80 -24.77 -8.55 5.53
N PHE A 81 -23.90 -7.94 4.73
CA PHE A 81 -23.78 -6.50 4.59
C PHE A 81 -24.41 -6.08 3.28
N PHE A 82 -25.40 -5.21 3.31
CA PHE A 82 -26.10 -4.70 2.14
C PHE A 82 -25.67 -3.27 1.83
N VAL A 83 -25.51 -2.97 0.54
CA VAL A 83 -25.31 -1.63 -0.01
C VAL A 83 -26.29 -1.43 -1.17
N ARG A 84 -27.02 -0.33 -1.18
CA ARG A 84 -27.89 0.06 -2.29
C ARG A 84 -27.59 1.50 -2.69
N LEU A 85 -27.10 1.69 -3.92
CA LEU A 85 -26.90 3.02 -4.50
C LEU A 85 -28.26 3.71 -4.75
N ALA A 86 -28.26 5.04 -4.76
CA ALA A 86 -29.35 5.87 -5.25
C ALA A 86 -29.68 5.53 -6.72
N GLU A 87 -30.93 5.76 -7.14
CA GLU A 87 -31.46 5.25 -8.41
C GLU A 87 -30.72 5.80 -9.65
N ASP A 88 -30.37 7.08 -9.62
CA ASP A 88 -29.55 7.78 -10.62
C ASP A 88 -28.13 7.18 -10.74
N LEU A 89 -27.50 6.88 -9.61
CA LEU A 89 -26.17 6.24 -9.59
C LEU A 89 -26.20 4.77 -10.06
N GLN A 90 -27.30 4.05 -9.85
CA GLN A 90 -27.46 2.70 -10.38
C GLN A 90 -27.49 2.67 -11.91
N GLU A 91 -28.06 3.68 -12.55
CA GLU A 91 -28.09 3.80 -14.01
C GLU A 91 -26.70 4.12 -14.57
N VAL A 92 -25.99 5.06 -13.96
CA VAL A 92 -24.60 5.42 -14.33
C VAL A 92 -23.66 4.22 -14.21
N ALA A 93 -23.74 3.46 -13.12
CA ALA A 93 -22.93 2.26 -12.92
C ALA A 93 -23.20 1.18 -14.00
N ARG A 94 -24.46 1.04 -14.43
CA ARG A 94 -24.86 0.09 -15.51
C ARG A 94 -24.38 0.55 -16.89
N GLU A 95 -24.39 1.84 -17.19
CA GLU A 95 -23.88 2.37 -18.46
C GLU A 95 -22.36 2.22 -18.57
N SER A 96 -21.65 2.53 -17.49
CA SER A 96 -20.20 2.32 -17.33
C SER A 96 -19.79 0.87 -17.62
N LEU A 97 -20.63 -0.08 -17.21
CA LEU A 97 -20.49 -1.52 -17.45
C LEU A 97 -20.62 -1.88 -18.93
N LYS A 98 -21.65 -1.35 -19.61
CA LYS A 98 -21.83 -1.55 -21.06
C LYS A 98 -20.66 -1.00 -21.86
N GLN A 99 -20.09 0.12 -21.43
CA GLN A 99 -18.96 0.76 -22.11
C GLN A 99 -17.65 -0.01 -21.87
N ARG A 100 -17.40 -0.49 -20.64
CA ARG A 100 -16.25 -1.35 -20.31
C ARG A 100 -16.32 -2.72 -20.99
N LEU A 101 -17.50 -3.35 -21.07
CA LEU A 101 -17.68 -4.61 -21.80
C LEU A 101 -17.49 -4.47 -23.31
N LYS A 102 -17.90 -3.34 -23.90
CA LYS A 102 -17.65 -3.03 -25.32
C LYS A 102 -16.17 -2.78 -25.62
N ASN A 103 -15.43 -2.27 -24.64
CA ASN A 103 -14.01 -1.94 -24.76
C ASN A 103 -13.07 -3.07 -24.30
N ALA A 104 -13.62 -4.15 -23.71
CA ALA A 104 -12.85 -5.30 -23.28
C ALA A 104 -12.38 -6.11 -24.51
N ARG A 105 -11.09 -6.03 -24.84
CA ARG A 105 -10.46 -6.98 -25.76
C ARG A 105 -10.27 -8.32 -25.04
N PRO A 106 -10.48 -9.46 -25.70
CA PRO A 106 -10.19 -10.75 -25.10
C PRO A 106 -8.69 -10.83 -24.80
N VAL A 107 -8.35 -11.06 -23.54
CA VAL A 107 -6.99 -11.39 -23.14
C VAL A 107 -6.66 -12.76 -23.72
N LYS A 108 -5.73 -12.80 -24.68
CA LYS A 108 -5.10 -14.07 -25.09
C LYS A 108 -4.38 -14.63 -23.86
N ALA A 109 -4.78 -15.82 -23.44
CA ALA A 109 -4.02 -16.60 -22.48
C ALA A 109 -2.63 -16.87 -23.07
N LEU A 110 -1.62 -16.12 -22.61
CA LEU A 110 -0.24 -16.54 -22.75
C LEU A 110 -0.03 -17.68 -21.76
N GLY A 111 0.16 -18.88 -22.30
CA GLY A 111 0.64 -20.01 -21.52
C GLY A 111 1.98 -19.65 -20.93
N SER A 112 2.03 -19.44 -19.62
CA SER A 112 3.27 -19.52 -18.88
C SER A 112 3.56 -20.99 -18.65
N GLU A 113 4.68 -21.45 -19.21
CA GLU A 113 5.33 -22.66 -18.73
C GLU A 113 5.57 -22.46 -17.23
N LYS A 114 4.80 -23.19 -16.42
CA LYS A 114 5.00 -23.22 -14.97
C LYS A 114 6.30 -23.96 -14.71
N GLU A 115 7.36 -23.22 -14.44
CA GLU A 115 8.39 -23.71 -13.53
C GLU A 115 7.68 -24.02 -12.20
N THR A 116 7.40 -25.30 -11.98
CA THR A 116 6.80 -25.81 -10.75
C THR A 116 7.86 -25.73 -9.66
N LEU A 117 7.99 -24.55 -9.04
CA LEU A 117 8.60 -24.44 -7.73
C LEU A 117 7.79 -25.33 -6.75
N PRO A 118 8.46 -26.11 -5.88
CA PRO A 118 7.78 -26.91 -4.88
C PRO A 118 6.87 -26.01 -4.02
N PRO A 119 5.72 -26.51 -3.53
CA PRO A 119 4.81 -25.72 -2.72
C PRO A 119 5.59 -25.18 -1.50
N PRO A 120 5.72 -23.85 -1.34
CA PRO A 120 6.35 -23.28 -0.16
C PRO A 120 5.57 -23.74 1.07
N MET A 121 6.27 -24.32 2.04
CA MET A 121 5.67 -24.67 3.32
C MET A 121 5.00 -23.42 3.93
N PRO A 122 3.81 -23.56 4.55
CA PRO A 122 3.14 -22.43 5.19
C PRO A 122 4.06 -21.85 6.28
N LEU A 123 4.43 -20.58 6.14
CA LEU A 123 5.28 -19.91 7.11
C LEU A 123 4.47 -19.48 8.33
N SER A 124 4.92 -19.90 9.50
CA SER A 124 4.41 -19.36 10.76
C SER A 124 4.83 -17.91 10.95
N LYS A 125 4.13 -17.21 11.85
CA LYS A 125 4.47 -15.84 12.25
C LYS A 125 5.92 -15.72 12.75
N GLN A 126 6.38 -16.66 13.58
CA GLN A 126 7.73 -16.64 14.15
C GLN A 126 8.80 -16.86 13.06
N GLU A 127 8.49 -17.70 12.07
CA GLU A 127 9.40 -17.90 10.93
C GLU A 127 9.50 -16.64 10.07
N VAL A 128 8.40 -15.94 9.81
CA VAL A 128 8.44 -14.65 9.10
C VAL A 128 9.27 -13.63 9.89
N GLU A 129 9.05 -13.51 11.20
CA GLU A 129 9.84 -12.62 12.07
C GLU A 129 11.34 -12.95 12.01
N ARG A 130 11.71 -14.23 12.10
CA ARG A 130 13.10 -14.69 11.96
C ARG A 130 13.68 -14.39 10.57
N LEU A 131 12.95 -14.71 9.50
CA LEU A 131 13.42 -14.49 8.13
C LEU A 131 13.63 -13.00 7.84
N ILE A 132 12.79 -12.11 8.39
CA ILE A 132 13.01 -10.66 8.34
C ILE A 132 14.26 -10.27 9.15
N ALA A 133 14.44 -10.80 10.35
CA ALA A 133 15.62 -10.52 11.18
C ALA A 133 16.94 -11.06 10.57
N GLU A 134 16.88 -12.10 9.74
CA GLU A 134 18.04 -12.65 9.01
C GLU A 134 18.19 -12.06 7.59
N TYR A 135 17.30 -11.14 7.19
CA TYR A 135 17.22 -10.58 5.84
C TYR A 135 17.10 -11.64 4.72
N ARG A 136 16.36 -12.72 4.98
CA ARG A 136 16.08 -13.82 4.04
C ARG A 136 14.69 -13.67 3.43
N LEU A 137 14.59 -12.84 2.41
CA LEU A 137 13.28 -12.43 1.86
C LEU A 137 12.66 -13.42 0.86
N GLU A 138 13.46 -14.19 0.12
CA GLU A 138 12.95 -15.09 -0.93
C GLU A 138 11.90 -16.11 -0.45
N PRO A 139 12.08 -16.80 0.71
CA PRO A 139 11.06 -17.71 1.21
C PRO A 139 9.73 -16.99 1.53
N ILE A 140 9.80 -15.75 2.01
CA ILE A 140 8.62 -14.93 2.32
C ILE A 140 7.87 -14.59 1.03
N ILE A 141 8.58 -14.13 0.00
CA ILE A 141 8.00 -13.72 -1.29
C ILE A 141 7.33 -14.93 -1.96
N ALA A 142 7.99 -16.09 -1.97
CA ALA A 142 7.44 -17.33 -2.51
C ALA A 142 6.16 -17.76 -1.76
N ALA A 143 6.19 -17.76 -0.43
CA ALA A 143 5.05 -18.16 0.39
C ALA A 143 3.85 -17.21 0.26
N ALA A 144 4.09 -15.91 0.12
CA ALA A 144 3.03 -14.90 0.08
C ALA A 144 2.10 -14.99 -1.14
N GLN A 145 2.54 -15.62 -2.23
CA GLN A 145 1.68 -15.89 -3.39
C GLN A 145 0.55 -16.88 -3.06
N GLN A 146 0.76 -17.76 -2.07
CA GLN A 146 -0.14 -18.86 -1.74
C GLN A 146 -0.83 -18.66 -0.38
N ASP A 147 -0.16 -18.05 0.59
CA ASP A 147 -0.73 -17.77 1.91
C ASP A 147 -0.83 -16.26 2.20
N LYS A 148 -2.06 -15.76 2.17
CA LYS A 148 -2.41 -14.36 2.46
C LYS A 148 -2.01 -13.93 3.89
N LYS A 149 -1.79 -14.87 4.82
CA LYS A 149 -1.33 -14.57 6.19
C LYS A 149 0.07 -13.98 6.21
N VAL A 150 0.94 -14.36 5.27
CA VAL A 150 2.31 -13.84 5.19
C VAL A 150 2.32 -12.32 5.06
N THR A 151 1.45 -11.78 4.19
CA THR A 151 1.31 -10.32 4.03
C THR A 151 0.88 -9.65 5.33
N ARG A 152 -0.04 -10.26 6.09
CA ARG A 152 -0.48 -9.73 7.40
C ARG A 152 0.63 -9.77 8.44
N TYR A 153 1.47 -10.80 8.45
CA TYR A 153 2.62 -10.88 9.35
C TYR A 153 3.63 -9.78 9.04
N LEU A 154 3.90 -9.50 7.77
CA LEU A 154 4.75 -8.39 7.37
C LEU A 154 4.15 -7.03 7.73
N GLN A 155 2.85 -6.82 7.50
CA GLN A 155 2.15 -5.59 7.90
C GLN A 155 2.29 -5.31 9.40
N ARG A 156 2.23 -6.36 10.24
CA ARG A 156 2.44 -6.24 11.69
C ARG A 156 3.86 -5.78 12.04
N LEU A 157 4.86 -6.21 11.26
CA LEU A 157 6.27 -5.86 11.48
C LEU A 157 6.60 -4.42 11.07
N LEU A 158 5.72 -3.74 10.33
CA LEU A 158 5.86 -2.30 10.11
C LEU A 158 5.79 -1.51 11.42
N CYS A 159 5.12 -2.04 12.45
CA CYS A 159 5.06 -1.43 13.78
C CYS A 159 6.08 -2.02 14.77
N ALA A 160 7.11 -2.74 14.30
CA ALA A 160 8.15 -3.27 15.19
C ALA A 160 8.89 -2.13 15.91
N GLY A 161 9.33 -2.35 17.15
CA GLY A 161 10.07 -1.34 17.93
C GLY A 161 11.43 -0.98 17.32
N GLU A 162 12.12 -1.97 16.75
CA GLU A 162 13.39 -1.79 16.07
C GLU A 162 13.20 -1.28 14.63
N GLU A 163 13.88 -0.18 14.27
CA GLU A 163 13.75 0.43 12.94
C GLU A 163 14.24 -0.48 11.81
N LEU A 164 15.35 -1.18 11.99
CA LEU A 164 15.89 -2.08 10.98
C LEU A 164 14.89 -3.17 10.59
N THR A 165 14.22 -3.75 11.60
CA THR A 165 13.15 -4.73 11.39
C THR A 165 11.98 -4.11 10.61
N ARG A 166 11.56 -2.88 10.93
CA ARG A 166 10.49 -2.19 10.17
C ARG A 166 10.86 -2.00 8.70
N LEU A 167 12.10 -1.58 8.43
CA LEU A 167 12.60 -1.31 7.08
C LEU A 167 12.74 -2.59 6.26
N ARG A 168 13.26 -3.67 6.86
CA ARG A 168 13.29 -4.99 6.22
C ARG A 168 11.89 -5.52 5.92
N ALA A 169 10.94 -5.31 6.82
CA ALA A 169 9.54 -5.67 6.58
C ALA A 169 8.91 -4.85 5.45
N ALA A 170 9.17 -3.54 5.39
CA ALA A 170 8.75 -2.66 4.31
C ALA A 170 9.31 -3.11 2.95
N GLU A 171 10.60 -3.46 2.90
CA GLU A 171 11.23 -3.97 1.69
C GLU A 171 10.61 -5.32 1.26
N ALA A 172 10.41 -6.23 2.21
CA ALA A 172 9.78 -7.52 1.97
C ALA A 172 8.34 -7.37 1.45
N LEU A 173 7.57 -6.42 1.99
CA LEU A 173 6.24 -6.07 1.49
C LEU A 173 6.31 -5.53 0.07
N GLY A 174 7.22 -4.61 -0.23
CA GLY A 174 7.38 -4.07 -1.58
C GLY A 174 7.65 -5.16 -2.61
N ARG A 175 8.56 -6.11 -2.30
CA ARG A 175 8.86 -7.27 -3.15
C ARG A 175 7.65 -8.21 -3.29
N THR A 176 6.99 -8.50 -2.17
CA THR A 176 5.80 -9.36 -2.12
C THR A 176 4.64 -8.79 -2.95
N LEU A 177 4.36 -7.49 -2.82
CA LEU A 177 3.27 -6.83 -3.53
C LEU A 177 3.55 -6.72 -5.02
N ALA A 178 4.79 -6.43 -5.41
CA ALA A 178 5.20 -6.47 -6.82
C ALA A 178 4.96 -7.87 -7.43
N ARG A 179 5.31 -8.93 -6.69
CA ARG A 179 5.08 -10.31 -7.11
C ARG A 179 3.60 -10.72 -7.12
N LEU A 180 2.80 -10.17 -6.21
CA LEU A 180 1.35 -10.37 -6.17
C LEU A 180 0.63 -9.64 -7.31
N LEU A 181 1.15 -8.52 -7.82
CA LEU A 181 0.54 -7.83 -8.96
C LEU A 181 0.41 -8.72 -10.20
N GLU A 182 1.35 -9.65 -10.40
CA GLU A 182 1.34 -10.58 -11.54
C GLU A 182 0.19 -11.60 -11.50
N SER A 183 -0.26 -11.98 -10.30
CA SER A 183 -1.24 -13.08 -10.12
C SER A 183 -2.55 -12.65 -9.45
N GLN A 184 -2.50 -11.67 -8.54
CA GLN A 184 -3.60 -11.20 -7.70
C GLN A 184 -3.56 -9.66 -7.55
N PRO A 185 -3.69 -8.88 -8.64
CA PRO A 185 -3.50 -7.42 -8.62
C PRO A 185 -4.45 -6.68 -7.67
N ALA A 186 -5.71 -7.12 -7.58
CA ALA A 186 -6.67 -6.53 -6.64
C ALA A 186 -6.22 -6.66 -5.18
N VAL A 187 -5.62 -7.79 -4.80
CA VAL A 187 -5.10 -8.01 -3.44
C VAL A 187 -3.90 -7.10 -3.19
N ALA A 188 -2.98 -7.00 -4.14
CA ALA A 188 -1.80 -6.14 -4.01
C ALA A 188 -2.18 -4.67 -3.84
N VAL A 189 -3.14 -4.19 -4.65
CA VAL A 189 -3.64 -2.80 -4.58
C VAL A 189 -4.35 -2.54 -3.25
N ALA A 190 -5.22 -3.44 -2.79
CA ALA A 190 -5.92 -3.28 -1.52
C ALA A 190 -4.96 -3.21 -0.32
N VAL A 191 -3.92 -4.06 -0.29
CA VAL A 191 -2.90 -4.01 0.76
C VAL A 191 -2.12 -2.70 0.72
N PHE A 192 -1.70 -2.27 -0.47
CA PHE A 192 -0.97 -1.01 -0.64
C PHE A 192 -1.80 0.21 -0.20
N GLN A 193 -3.07 0.29 -0.61
CA GLN A 193 -3.96 1.37 -0.20
C GLN A 193 -4.19 1.38 1.31
N GLY A 194 -4.27 0.19 1.93
CA GLY A 194 -4.41 0.03 3.38
C GLY A 194 -3.27 0.66 4.19
N PHE A 195 -2.08 0.85 3.63
CA PHE A 195 -0.99 1.57 4.30
C PHE A 195 -1.39 3.00 4.66
N PHE A 196 -2.23 3.64 3.85
CA PHE A 196 -2.65 5.02 4.09
C PHE A 196 -3.67 5.19 5.23
N ASN A 197 -4.31 4.11 5.67
CA ASN A 197 -5.30 4.19 6.74
C ASN A 197 -4.67 4.65 8.08
N HIS A 198 -3.38 4.38 8.27
CA HIS A 198 -2.63 4.77 9.47
C HIS A 198 -2.38 6.27 9.58
N PHE A 199 -2.53 7.05 8.50
CA PHE A 199 -2.37 8.51 8.56
C PHE A 199 -3.61 9.24 9.06
N ASN A 200 -4.77 8.58 9.05
CA ASN A 200 -6.04 9.16 9.49
C ASN A 200 -6.36 8.85 10.96
N ASP A 201 -5.62 7.93 11.57
CA ASP A 201 -5.78 7.56 12.97
C ASP A 201 -4.68 8.24 13.79
N SER A 202 -5.02 9.32 14.48
CA SER A 202 -4.10 10.10 15.33
C SER A 202 -3.47 9.29 16.47
N SER A 203 -3.96 8.07 16.74
CA SER A 203 -3.39 7.14 17.73
C SER A 203 -2.43 6.12 17.11
N ALA A 204 -2.44 5.96 15.78
CA ALA A 204 -1.53 5.09 15.06
C ALA A 204 -0.32 5.90 14.58
N SER A 205 0.85 5.56 15.07
CA SER A 205 2.05 6.06 14.41
C SER A 205 2.22 5.33 13.07
N PRO A 206 2.49 6.02 11.95
CA PRO A 206 2.60 5.41 10.62
C PRO A 206 3.92 4.65 10.41
N TRP A 207 4.44 4.06 11.49
CA TRP A 207 5.70 3.35 11.57
C TRP A 207 5.79 2.32 10.42
N GLY A 208 6.83 2.44 9.60
CA GLY A 208 7.12 1.57 8.45
C GLY A 208 6.17 1.69 7.23
N CYS A 209 4.99 2.29 7.37
CA CYS A 209 4.02 2.37 6.25
C CYS A 209 4.50 3.29 5.12
N ILE A 210 5.12 4.42 5.47
CA ILE A 210 5.71 5.34 4.47
C ILE A 210 6.81 4.63 3.68
N ASP A 211 7.69 3.90 4.38
CA ASP A 211 8.76 3.11 3.77
C ASP A 211 8.19 2.02 2.86
N ALA A 212 7.14 1.31 3.29
CA ALA A 212 6.47 0.28 2.49
C ALA A 212 5.83 0.87 1.21
N ILE A 213 5.27 2.09 1.28
CA ILE A 213 4.77 2.80 0.10
C ILE A 213 5.91 3.09 -0.87
N GLY A 214 7.05 3.58 -0.39
CA GLY A 214 8.25 3.82 -1.19
C GLY A 214 8.78 2.55 -1.86
N GLU A 215 8.98 1.48 -1.09
CA GLU A 215 9.49 0.19 -1.56
C GLU A 215 8.57 -0.48 -2.57
N THR A 216 7.26 -0.36 -2.39
CA THR A 216 6.27 -0.92 -3.32
C THR A 216 6.21 -0.09 -4.60
N THR A 217 6.19 1.24 -4.48
CA THR A 217 6.12 2.14 -5.64
C THR A 217 7.38 2.09 -6.50
N ALA A 218 8.56 1.96 -5.89
CA ALA A 218 9.82 1.79 -6.62
C ALA A 218 9.83 0.52 -7.48
N ARG A 219 9.16 -0.55 -7.04
CA ARG A 219 9.11 -1.83 -7.77
C ARG A 219 7.99 -1.93 -8.81
N ALA A 220 6.88 -1.25 -8.56
CA ALA A 220 5.74 -1.25 -9.48
C ALA A 220 5.22 0.18 -9.72
N PRO A 221 6.06 1.06 -10.31
CA PRO A 221 5.74 2.48 -10.47
C PRO A 221 4.50 2.69 -11.36
N ASP A 222 4.32 1.89 -12.40
CA ASP A 222 3.20 2.05 -13.33
C ASP A 222 1.83 1.80 -12.65
N THR A 223 1.81 1.04 -11.57
CA THR A 223 0.60 0.83 -10.77
C THR A 223 0.48 1.88 -9.65
N PHE A 224 1.55 2.10 -8.89
CA PHE A 224 1.45 2.79 -7.60
C PHE A 224 1.91 4.26 -7.59
N ALA A 225 2.60 4.73 -8.64
CA ALA A 225 3.08 6.12 -8.69
C ALA A 225 1.97 7.16 -8.53
N ARG A 226 0.74 6.83 -8.96
CA ARG A 226 -0.44 7.70 -8.81
C ARG A 226 -0.76 8.09 -7.36
N TYR A 227 -0.26 7.34 -6.37
CA TYR A 227 -0.49 7.62 -4.95
C TYR A 227 0.62 8.49 -4.31
N LEU A 228 1.75 8.70 -4.99
CA LEU A 228 2.87 9.51 -4.46
C LEU A 228 2.46 10.92 -4.00
N PRO A 229 1.55 11.65 -4.68
CA PRO A 229 1.12 12.97 -4.21
C PRO A 229 0.58 12.98 -2.78
N ARG A 230 0.07 11.84 -2.27
CA ARG A 230 -0.40 11.71 -0.88
C ARG A 230 0.72 11.79 0.16
N LEU A 231 1.97 11.53 -0.22
CA LEU A 231 3.11 11.64 0.67
C LEU A 231 3.63 13.08 0.79
N PHE A 232 3.36 13.95 -0.19
CA PHE A 232 3.97 15.29 -0.21
C PHE A 232 3.53 16.18 0.95
N PRO A 233 2.25 16.20 1.38
CA PRO A 233 1.85 16.97 2.57
C PRO A 233 2.53 16.50 3.86
N LEU A 234 2.95 15.23 3.93
CA LEU A 234 3.62 14.66 5.11
C LEU A 234 5.04 15.22 5.31
N LEU A 235 5.60 15.91 4.31
CA LEU A 235 6.87 16.63 4.47
C LEU A 235 6.76 17.85 5.40
N GLU A 236 5.55 18.35 5.66
CA GLU A 236 5.35 19.46 6.62
C GLU A 236 5.47 18.97 8.07
N ASP A 237 5.22 17.68 8.32
CA ASP A 237 5.40 17.08 9.64
C ASP A 237 6.85 16.69 9.85
N SER A 238 7.53 17.43 10.73
CA SER A 238 8.91 17.15 11.09
C SER A 238 9.11 15.68 11.51
N SER A 239 8.21 15.06 12.26
CA SER A 239 8.37 13.67 12.71
C SER A 239 8.39 12.66 11.56
N LEU A 240 7.81 13.00 10.40
CA LEU A 240 7.67 12.11 9.24
C LEU A 240 8.66 12.40 8.11
N GLN A 241 9.26 13.60 8.07
CA GLN A 241 10.14 14.04 6.98
C GLN A 241 11.20 13.01 6.58
N GLU A 242 11.85 12.38 7.56
CA GLU A 242 12.89 11.37 7.29
C GLU A 242 12.33 10.17 6.53
N ALA A 243 11.26 9.55 7.04
CA ALA A 243 10.63 8.41 6.40
C ALA A 243 10.09 8.76 5.01
N VAL A 244 9.49 9.94 4.86
CA VAL A 244 8.98 10.41 3.56
C VAL A 244 10.13 10.59 2.56
N LEU A 245 11.20 11.28 2.96
CA LEU A 245 12.34 11.49 2.07
C LEU A 245 13.06 10.19 1.73
N ARG A 246 13.15 9.25 2.67
CA ARG A 246 13.68 7.90 2.43
C ARG A 246 12.84 7.13 1.40
N ALA A 247 11.52 7.11 1.57
CA ALA A 247 10.59 6.49 0.62
C ALA A 247 10.66 7.14 -0.78
N LEU A 248 10.72 8.47 -0.84
CA LEU A 248 10.84 9.20 -2.11
C LEU A 248 12.20 8.98 -2.78
N THR A 249 13.28 8.90 -2.00
CA THR A 249 14.60 8.54 -2.51
C THR A 249 14.57 7.14 -3.11
N ARG A 250 13.94 6.17 -2.43
CA ARG A 250 13.77 4.81 -2.95
C ARG A 250 13.01 4.78 -4.29
N VAL A 251 11.98 5.61 -4.44
CA VAL A 251 11.25 5.78 -5.70
C VAL A 251 12.12 6.43 -6.77
N ALA A 252 12.91 7.45 -6.42
CA ALA A 252 13.83 8.12 -7.34
C ALA A 252 14.91 7.18 -7.88
N GLU A 253 15.33 6.16 -7.10
CA GLU A 253 16.31 5.16 -7.55
C GLU A 253 15.78 4.33 -8.71
N ALA A 254 14.46 4.08 -8.73
CA ALA A 254 13.81 3.34 -9.79
C ALA A 254 13.37 4.24 -10.95
N LYS A 255 12.77 5.41 -10.65
CA LYS A 255 12.09 6.25 -11.64
C LYS A 255 12.06 7.73 -11.21
N PRO A 256 13.18 8.47 -11.34
CA PRO A 256 13.32 9.84 -10.83
C PRO A 256 12.34 10.84 -11.45
N GLU A 257 11.91 10.63 -12.69
CA GLU A 257 10.97 11.50 -13.40
C GLU A 257 9.61 11.65 -12.72
N LEU A 258 9.21 10.67 -11.88
CA LEU A 258 7.97 10.71 -11.12
C LEU A 258 7.93 11.83 -10.09
N LEU A 259 9.11 12.30 -9.65
CA LEU A 259 9.24 13.24 -8.55
C LEU A 259 9.66 14.66 -8.98
N ARG A 260 9.70 14.94 -10.29
CA ARG A 260 10.07 16.28 -10.79
C ARG A 260 9.24 17.41 -10.18
N LYS A 261 7.95 17.18 -9.90
CA LYS A 261 7.06 18.17 -9.27
C LYS A 261 7.50 18.57 -7.85
N LEU A 262 8.31 17.73 -7.19
CA LEU A 262 8.81 17.99 -5.86
C LEU A 262 10.08 18.84 -5.85
N ALA A 263 10.82 18.90 -6.97
CA ALA A 263 12.11 19.58 -7.08
C ALA A 263 12.15 20.98 -6.45
N PRO A 264 11.15 21.87 -6.63
CA PRO A 264 11.19 23.21 -6.05
C PRO A 264 11.16 23.24 -4.51
N ARG A 265 10.64 22.19 -3.85
CA ARG A 265 10.51 22.12 -2.39
C ARG A 265 11.77 21.59 -1.69
N LEU A 266 12.58 20.82 -2.41
CA LEU A 266 13.71 20.09 -1.82
C LEU A 266 14.85 20.98 -1.29
N PRO A 267 15.23 22.12 -1.92
CA PRO A 267 16.32 22.95 -1.42
C PRO A 267 16.14 23.44 0.02
N GLN A 268 14.90 23.64 0.47
CA GLN A 268 14.62 24.06 1.85
C GLN A 268 14.96 22.95 2.86
N LEU A 269 14.81 21.69 2.48
CA LEU A 269 15.08 20.53 3.35
C LEU A 269 16.58 20.29 3.57
N LEU A 270 17.45 20.82 2.70
CA LEU A 270 18.91 20.81 2.88
C LEU A 270 19.37 21.65 4.07
N GLN A 271 18.53 22.56 4.57
CA GLN A 271 18.82 23.41 5.73
C GLN A 271 18.19 22.88 7.03
N SER A 272 17.58 21.69 6.99
CA SER A 272 16.95 21.09 8.17
C SER A 272 17.97 20.93 9.30
N PRO A 273 17.60 21.17 10.58
CA PRO A 273 18.49 20.91 11.71
C PRO A 273 18.82 19.41 11.86
N ARG A 274 18.01 18.51 11.26
CA ARG A 274 18.18 17.06 11.39
C ARG A 274 19.09 16.50 10.30
N PRO A 275 20.19 15.81 10.66
CA PRO A 275 21.15 15.24 9.70
C PRO A 275 20.49 14.31 8.68
N ALA A 276 19.59 13.42 9.12
CA ALA A 276 18.94 12.47 8.24
C ALA A 276 18.10 13.15 7.15
N VAL A 277 17.37 14.21 7.51
CA VAL A 277 16.59 15.01 6.54
C VAL A 277 17.50 15.67 5.52
N ARG A 278 18.60 16.30 5.97
CA ARG A 278 19.60 16.90 5.06
C ARG A 278 20.21 15.85 4.13
N GLY A 279 20.58 14.69 4.67
CA GLY A 279 21.20 13.61 3.92
C GLY A 279 20.29 13.02 2.84
N TYR A 280 19.04 12.67 3.16
CA TYR A 280 18.09 12.19 2.15
C TYR A 280 17.72 13.30 1.16
N ALA A 281 17.55 14.55 1.60
CA ALA A 281 17.30 15.67 0.70
C ALA A 281 18.45 15.88 -0.29
N ALA A 282 19.71 15.82 0.18
CA ALA A 282 20.91 15.94 -0.66
C ALA A 282 20.93 14.86 -1.76
N ARG A 283 20.65 13.62 -1.36
CA ARG A 283 20.58 12.50 -2.30
C ARG A 283 19.47 12.70 -3.33
N LEU A 284 18.27 13.07 -2.88
CA LEU A 284 17.12 13.26 -3.76
C LEU A 284 17.33 14.42 -4.76
N VAL A 285 17.89 15.56 -4.34
CA VAL A 285 18.17 16.67 -5.30
C VAL A 285 19.20 16.28 -6.36
N GLY A 286 20.21 15.48 -6.00
CA GLY A 286 21.19 14.95 -6.93
C GLY A 286 20.54 14.07 -7.99
N MET A 287 19.69 13.13 -7.56
CA MET A 287 18.99 12.19 -8.45
C MET A 287 17.96 12.87 -9.37
N LEU A 288 17.37 13.97 -8.91
CA LEU A 288 16.38 14.73 -9.69
C LEU A 288 16.99 15.84 -10.57
N GLY A 289 18.31 16.06 -10.51
CA GLY A 289 18.96 17.06 -11.35
C GLY A 289 18.65 18.51 -10.93
N VAL A 290 18.37 18.79 -9.65
CA VAL A 290 17.95 20.13 -9.19
C VAL A 290 19.15 21.08 -9.12
N LYS A 291 19.38 21.84 -10.19
CA LYS A 291 20.56 22.73 -10.34
C LYS A 291 20.53 23.90 -9.35
N GLU A 292 19.36 24.34 -8.92
CA GLU A 292 19.17 25.37 -7.91
C GLU A 292 19.70 24.96 -6.53
N ALA A 293 19.89 23.66 -6.29
CA ALA A 293 20.40 23.13 -5.02
C ALA A 293 21.94 23.20 -4.89
N VAL A 294 22.68 23.56 -5.93
CA VAL A 294 24.16 23.47 -5.96
C VAL A 294 24.82 24.25 -4.83
N SER A 295 24.41 25.49 -4.58
CA SER A 295 24.99 26.33 -3.52
C SER A 295 24.74 25.73 -2.13
N TYR A 296 23.53 25.22 -1.89
CA TYR A 296 23.18 24.53 -0.65
C TYR A 296 24.01 23.26 -0.46
N LEU A 297 24.16 22.43 -1.49
CA LEU A 297 24.98 21.22 -1.43
C LEU A 297 26.46 21.54 -1.16
N GLN A 298 27.01 22.59 -1.79
CA GLN A 298 28.38 23.03 -1.53
C GLN A 298 28.60 23.37 -0.05
N SER A 299 27.65 24.08 0.56
CA SER A 299 27.72 24.42 1.99
C SER A 299 27.69 23.19 2.91
N LEU A 300 27.04 22.09 2.47
CA LEU A 300 26.95 20.85 3.23
C LEU A 300 28.16 19.93 3.08
N THR A 301 29.07 20.15 2.12
CA THR A 301 30.20 19.23 1.87
C THR A 301 31.14 19.03 3.06
N GLN A 302 31.16 19.97 4.01
CA GLN A 302 31.96 19.89 5.23
C GLN A 302 31.15 19.36 6.44
N ASP A 303 29.86 19.11 6.28
CA ASP A 303 28.99 18.60 7.34
C ASP A 303 29.42 17.17 7.75
N GLN A 304 29.89 17.04 8.98
CA GLN A 304 30.42 15.80 9.55
C GLN A 304 29.36 14.98 10.30
N GLU A 305 28.13 15.48 10.41
CA GLU A 305 27.05 14.76 11.08
C GLU A 305 26.74 13.45 10.37
N GLU A 306 26.46 12.43 11.17
CA GLU A 306 26.28 11.07 10.68
C GLU A 306 24.81 10.75 10.43
N VAL A 307 24.59 9.96 9.39
CA VAL A 307 23.28 9.51 8.97
C VAL A 307 23.35 8.04 8.62
N PHE A 308 22.35 7.28 9.05
CA PHE A 308 22.18 5.88 8.73
C PHE A 308 21.22 5.73 7.55
N PHE A 309 21.73 5.23 6.42
CA PHE A 309 20.94 4.94 5.23
C PHE A 309 20.56 3.48 5.20
N TYR A 310 19.27 3.21 5.11
CA TYR A 310 18.84 1.86 4.83
C TYR A 310 19.17 1.49 3.38
N ARG A 311 19.85 0.37 3.20
CA ARG A 311 20.06 -0.23 1.88
C ARG A 311 20.17 -1.74 2.02
N GLU A 312 19.37 -2.44 1.24
CA GLU A 312 19.46 -3.90 1.05
C GLU A 312 19.62 -4.66 2.39
N GLY A 313 18.73 -4.37 3.33
CA GLY A 313 18.69 -5.06 4.60
C GLY A 313 19.56 -4.48 5.70
N ASP A 314 20.46 -3.54 5.45
CA ASP A 314 21.32 -2.99 6.52
C ASP A 314 21.38 -1.47 6.51
N PHE A 315 21.89 -0.92 7.61
CA PHE A 315 22.23 0.49 7.69
C PHE A 315 23.65 0.75 7.23
N LEU A 316 23.79 1.65 6.27
CA LEU A 316 25.06 2.22 5.84
C LEU A 316 25.25 3.56 6.55
N ARG A 317 26.33 3.66 7.32
CA ARG A 317 26.75 4.91 7.94
C ARG A 317 27.44 5.79 6.90
N LYS A 318 26.95 7.02 6.74
CA LYS A 318 27.54 8.06 5.90
C LYS A 318 27.50 9.40 6.62
N LYS A 319 28.34 10.33 6.17
CA LYS A 319 28.25 11.74 6.58
C LYS A 319 27.35 12.53 5.63
N VAL A 320 26.71 13.58 6.13
CA VAL A 320 25.93 14.50 5.29
C VAL A 320 26.79 15.09 4.17
N GLY A 321 28.04 15.46 4.47
CA GLY A 321 28.96 16.02 3.46
C GLY A 321 29.36 15.05 2.35
N GLU A 322 29.45 13.75 2.64
CA GLU A 322 29.70 12.71 1.63
C GLU A 322 28.55 12.63 0.63
N LEU A 323 27.31 12.65 1.12
CA LEU A 323 26.11 12.63 0.27
C LEU A 323 25.98 13.91 -0.55
N ALA A 324 26.32 15.06 0.04
CA ALA A 324 26.32 16.33 -0.68
C ALA A 324 27.34 16.33 -1.83
N ALA A 325 28.53 15.77 -1.61
CA ALA A 325 29.55 15.60 -2.63
C ALA A 325 29.12 14.61 -3.74
N GLU A 326 28.48 13.50 -3.37
CA GLU A 326 27.88 12.55 -4.31
C GLU A 326 26.80 13.22 -5.17
N ALA A 327 25.90 13.99 -4.56
CA ALA A 327 24.85 14.73 -5.24
C ALA A 327 25.42 15.78 -6.21
N LEU A 328 26.44 16.55 -5.80
CA LEU A 328 27.13 17.49 -6.69
C LEU A 328 27.77 16.80 -7.90
N THR A 329 28.32 15.60 -7.68
CA THR A 329 28.89 14.80 -8.78
C THR A 329 27.82 14.35 -9.76
N GLN A 330 26.65 13.92 -9.26
CA GLN A 330 25.50 13.58 -10.10
C GLN A 330 25.02 14.79 -10.91
N LEU A 331 24.88 15.97 -10.29
CA LEU A 331 24.43 17.19 -10.96
C LEU A 331 25.33 17.64 -12.11
N ARG A 332 26.63 17.30 -12.08
CA ARG A 332 27.55 17.56 -13.20
C ARG A 332 27.28 16.69 -14.43
N SER A 333 26.57 15.58 -14.24
CA SER A 333 26.24 14.61 -15.30
C SER A 333 24.90 14.91 -16.00
N PHE A 334 24.20 15.99 -15.59
CA PHE A 334 22.93 16.45 -16.15
C PHE A 334 23.07 17.69 -17.04
#